data_AF-A0A822HNJ9-F1
#
_entry.id   AF-A0A822HNJ9-F1
#
_cell.length_a   1.000
_cell.length_b   1.000
_cell.length_c   1.000
_cell.angle_alpha   90.00
_cell.angle_beta   90.00
_cell.angle_gamma   90.00
#
_symmetry.space_group_name_H-M   'P 1'
#
loop_
_entity.id
_entity.type
_entity.pdbx_description
1 polymer ?
#
loop_
_entity_poly.entity_id
_entity_poly.type
_entity_poly.pdbx_seq_one_letter_code
_entity_poly.pdbx_strand_id
1 'polypeptide(L)'
;LKTTNEYNECCKKYPNWKLLFEEAMKDMLFDVNNFESHGYIVNQDKIGYVEQDNIVYNIAYGYKTLFAYFYEHERGQISKKSLDENIYVRIKCGSFSYAEIPLEFQYIMGVTGTLKTLSDPERKVIQSVYKISKNTKTARFPDDFPTNLS
;
A
#
# COMPACT_ATOMS: atom_id res chain seq x y z
N LEU A 1 11.83 -9.78 23.85
CA LEU A 1 11.98 -8.51 23.10
C LEU A 1 11.87 -7.28 24.00
N LYS A 2 10.82 -7.07 24.79
CA LYS A 2 10.72 -5.87 25.67
C LYS A 2 11.80 -5.74 26.76
N THR A 3 12.53 -6.82 27.02
CA THR A 3 13.63 -6.89 28.01
C THR A 3 15.01 -6.78 27.38
N THR A 4 15.13 -6.72 26.06
CA THR A 4 16.44 -6.67 25.40
C THR A 4 17.05 -5.27 25.51
N ASN A 5 18.38 -5.21 25.56
CA ASN A 5 19.09 -3.95 25.73
C ASN A 5 18.85 -3.01 24.54
N GLU A 6 18.82 -3.55 23.33
CA GLU A 6 18.63 -2.84 22.07
C GLU A 6 17.27 -2.12 22.03
N TYR A 7 16.22 -2.78 22.55
CA TYR A 7 14.88 -2.19 22.63
C TYR A 7 14.84 -1.04 23.63
N ASN A 8 15.45 -1.25 24.80
CA ASN A 8 15.54 -0.24 25.85
C ASN A 8 16.35 0.97 25.40
N GLU A 9 17.45 0.77 24.66
CA GLU A 9 18.23 1.86 24.08
C GLU A 9 17.46 2.63 23.01
N CYS A 10 16.74 1.95 22.12
CA CYS A 10 15.87 2.61 21.14
C CYS A 10 14.78 3.45 21.81
N CYS A 11 14.14 2.94 22.87
CA CYS A 11 13.11 3.65 23.61
C CYS A 11 13.67 4.85 24.38
N LYS A 12 14.91 4.76 24.91
CA LYS A 12 15.59 5.91 25.52
C LYS A 12 15.91 6.99 24.49
N LYS A 13 16.33 6.61 23.28
CA LYS A 13 16.67 7.53 22.20
C LYS A 13 15.42 8.23 21.61
N TYR A 14 14.30 7.52 21.54
CA TYR A 14 13.04 8.01 20.97
C TYR A 14 11.86 7.73 21.91
N PRO A 15 11.75 8.45 23.04
CA PRO A 15 10.76 8.16 24.08
C PRO A 15 9.31 8.31 23.59
N ASN A 16 9.05 9.27 22.70
CA ASN A 16 7.71 9.53 22.15
C ASN A 16 7.26 8.46 21.14
N TRP A 17 8.17 7.59 20.68
CA TRP A 17 7.89 6.59 19.64
C TRP A 17 7.71 5.19 20.22
N LYS A 18 7.71 5.04 21.55
CA LYS A 18 7.58 3.75 22.22
C LYS A 18 6.37 2.95 21.72
N LEU A 19 5.21 3.59 21.59
CA LEU A 19 4.00 2.93 21.07
C LEU A 19 4.18 2.44 19.62
N LEU A 20 4.81 3.24 18.77
CA LEU A 20 5.08 2.89 17.38
C LEU A 20 6.00 1.67 17.28
N PHE A 21 7.04 1.60 18.12
CA PHE A 21 7.91 0.42 18.18
C PHE A 21 7.19 -0.80 18.75
N GLU A 22 6.32 -0.64 19.74
CA GLU A 22 5.54 -1.74 20.28
C GLU A 22 4.61 -2.37 19.24
N GLU A 23 3.93 -1.55 18.42
CA GLU A 23 3.11 -2.06 17.32
C GLU A 23 3.96 -2.71 16.22
N ALA A 24 5.06 -2.07 15.81
CA ALA A 24 5.98 -2.63 14.82
C ALA A 24 6.54 -4.00 15.24
N MET A 25 6.83 -4.20 16.54
CA MET A 25 7.27 -5.50 17.06
C MET A 25 6.17 -6.55 17.02
N LYS A 26 4.90 -6.20 17.25
CA LYS A 26 3.79 -7.16 17.14
C LYS A 26 3.68 -7.67 15.71
N ASP A 27 3.72 -6.76 14.74
CA ASP A 27 3.71 -7.11 13.31
C ASP A 27 4.90 -8.00 12.96
N MET A 28 6.10 -7.66 13.43
CA MET A 28 7.31 -8.45 13.22
C MET A 28 7.20 -9.86 13.81
N LEU A 29 6.69 -10.00 15.05
CA LEU A 29 6.46 -11.29 15.71
C LEU A 29 5.38 -12.12 15.00
N PHE A 30 4.36 -11.49 14.44
CA PHE A 30 3.34 -12.19 13.67
C PHE A 30 3.92 -12.73 12.36
N ASP A 31 4.69 -11.89 11.67
CA ASP A 31 5.26 -12.21 10.36
C ASP A 31 6.39 -13.24 10.45
N VAL A 32 7.24 -13.22 11.49
CA VAL A 32 8.32 -14.23 11.63
C VAL A 32 7.78 -15.65 11.76
N ASN A 33 6.60 -15.82 12.34
CA ASN A 33 5.97 -17.13 12.49
C ASN A 33 5.25 -17.59 11.21
N ASN A 34 5.05 -16.70 10.23
CA ASN A 34 4.24 -16.97 9.05
C ASN A 34 4.89 -16.48 7.75
N PHE A 35 6.21 -16.26 7.73
CA PHE A 35 6.85 -15.56 6.61
C PHE A 35 6.82 -16.41 5.33
N GLU A 36 6.84 -17.73 5.40
CA GLU A 36 6.81 -18.62 4.23
C GLU A 36 5.50 -18.54 3.42
N SER A 37 4.43 -17.98 4.00
CA SER A 37 3.08 -17.97 3.41
C SER A 37 2.86 -17.05 2.20
N HIS A 38 3.81 -16.19 1.83
CA HIS A 38 3.57 -15.08 0.90
C HIS A 38 4.07 -15.27 -0.53
N GLY A 39 4.55 -16.46 -0.90
CA GLY A 39 4.91 -16.82 -2.29
C GLY A 39 5.80 -15.79 -3.00
N TYR A 40 7.11 -15.84 -2.75
CA TYR A 40 8.08 -14.92 -3.35
C TYR A 40 9.02 -15.63 -4.33
N ILE A 41 9.68 -14.85 -5.18
CA ILE A 41 10.73 -15.30 -6.09
C ILE A 41 12.01 -14.56 -5.75
N VAL A 42 13.13 -15.29 -5.70
CA VAL A 42 14.46 -14.69 -5.63
C VAL A 42 14.96 -14.49 -7.05
N ASN A 43 15.26 -13.25 -7.43
CA ASN A 43 15.85 -12.95 -8.74
C ASN A 43 16.69 -11.67 -8.64
N GLN A 44 17.82 -11.64 -9.35
CA GLN A 44 18.73 -10.49 -9.38
C GLN A 44 19.11 -9.96 -7.99
N ASP A 45 19.44 -10.86 -7.07
CA ASP A 45 19.83 -10.52 -5.70
C ASP A 45 18.72 -9.79 -4.91
N LYS A 46 17.45 -10.01 -5.28
CA LYS A 46 16.28 -9.37 -4.65
C LYS A 46 15.11 -10.34 -4.51
N ILE A 47 14.27 -10.05 -3.51
CA ILE A 47 12.97 -10.68 -3.34
C ILE A 47 11.95 -9.93 -4.19
N GLY A 48 11.25 -10.65 -5.07
CA GLY A 48 10.21 -10.14 -5.94
C GLY A 48 8.93 -10.96 -5.83
N TYR A 49 7.85 -10.38 -6.33
CA TYR A 49 6.50 -10.94 -6.26
C TYR A 49 5.88 -10.99 -7.65
N VAL A 50 5.08 -12.01 -7.94
CA VAL A 50 4.37 -12.11 -9.20
C VAL A 50 3.08 -11.30 -9.10
N GLU A 51 3.00 -10.21 -9.86
CA GLU A 51 1.75 -9.50 -10.10
C GLU A 51 1.36 -9.63 -11.57
N GLN A 52 0.20 -10.24 -11.81
CA GLN A 52 -0.27 -10.59 -13.15
C GLN A 52 0.80 -11.44 -13.89
N ASP A 53 1.43 -10.88 -14.90
CA ASP A 53 2.46 -11.54 -15.72
C ASP A 53 3.89 -11.01 -15.44
N ASN A 54 4.06 -10.07 -14.51
CA ASN A 54 5.34 -9.42 -14.23
C ASN A 54 5.84 -9.69 -12.81
N ILE A 55 7.17 -9.72 -12.67
CA ILE A 55 7.81 -9.73 -11.36
C ILE A 55 8.01 -8.29 -10.91
N VAL A 56 7.38 -7.94 -9.79
CA VAL A 56 7.47 -6.62 -9.17
C VAL A 56 8.37 -6.68 -7.92
N TYR A 57 9.24 -5.67 -7.80
CA TYR A 57 10.22 -5.56 -6.70
C TYR A 57 9.96 -4.36 -5.80
N ASN A 58 8.96 -3.54 -6.13
CA ASN A 58 8.59 -2.34 -5.39
C ASN A 58 7.48 -2.58 -4.35
N ILE A 59 7.08 -3.84 -4.15
CA ILE A 59 6.10 -4.23 -3.14
C ILE A 59 6.76 -5.05 -2.04
N ALA A 60 6.27 -4.86 -0.81
CA ALA A 60 6.74 -5.59 0.36
C ALA A 60 5.55 -6.00 1.25
N TYR A 61 5.52 -7.27 1.62
CA TYR A 61 4.52 -7.87 2.50
C TYR A 61 5.00 -7.81 3.95
N GLY A 62 4.88 -6.62 4.54
CA GLY A 62 5.22 -6.39 5.94
C GLY A 62 6.66 -6.74 6.26
N TYR A 63 6.87 -7.42 7.39
CA TYR A 63 8.16 -7.97 7.76
C TYR A 63 8.43 -9.34 7.12
N LYS A 64 7.43 -9.97 6.49
CA LYS A 64 7.66 -11.26 5.83
C LYS A 64 8.70 -11.16 4.73
N THR A 65 8.66 -10.09 3.91
CA THR A 65 9.69 -9.83 2.89
C THR A 65 11.08 -9.69 3.50
N LEU A 66 11.19 -8.99 4.64
CA LEU A 66 12.45 -8.84 5.37
C LEU A 66 12.97 -10.19 5.89
N PHE A 67 12.11 -11.04 6.43
CA PHE A 67 12.50 -12.39 6.84
C PHE A 67 12.86 -13.29 5.65
N ALA A 68 12.24 -13.12 4.49
CA ALA A 68 12.65 -13.81 3.27
C ALA A 68 14.07 -13.42 2.85
N TYR A 69 14.47 -12.15 2.98
CA TYR A 69 15.86 -11.72 2.74
C TYR A 69 16.85 -12.41 3.69
N PHE A 70 16.52 -12.53 4.99
CA PHE A 70 17.36 -13.27 5.94
C PHE A 70 17.48 -14.76 5.55
N TYR A 71 16.34 -15.40 5.29
CA TYR A 71 16.27 -16.81 4.93
C TYR A 71 17.06 -17.14 3.66
N GLU A 72 16.92 -16.32 2.61
CA GLU A 72 17.62 -16.54 1.34
C GLU A 72 19.10 -16.13 1.39
N HIS A 73 19.48 -15.23 2.31
CA HIS A 73 20.88 -14.94 2.58
C HIS A 73 21.59 -16.14 3.22
N GLU A 74 20.96 -16.82 4.18
CA GLU A 74 21.50 -18.05 4.78
C GLU A 74 21.68 -19.18 3.75
N ARG A 75 20.85 -19.19 2.70
CA ARG A 75 20.93 -20.12 1.56
C ARG A 75 21.90 -19.69 0.47
N GLY A 76 22.54 -18.53 0.62
CA GLY A 76 23.49 -17.97 -0.35
C GLY A 76 22.85 -17.44 -1.64
N GLN A 77 21.53 -17.28 -1.67
CA GLN A 77 20.80 -16.72 -2.84
C GLN A 77 20.77 -15.18 -2.82
N ILE A 78 20.96 -14.58 -1.65
CA ILE A 78 21.01 -13.14 -1.43
C ILE A 78 22.39 -12.74 -0.87
N SER A 79 22.98 -11.69 -1.43
CA SER A 79 24.22 -11.10 -0.97
C SER A 79 24.02 -10.34 0.34
N LYS A 80 25.08 -10.26 1.15
CA LYS A 80 25.05 -9.47 2.39
C LYS A 80 24.69 -8.00 2.12
N LYS A 81 25.14 -7.44 1.00
CA LYS A 81 24.85 -6.07 0.61
C LYS A 81 23.34 -5.86 0.41
N SER A 82 22.69 -6.76 -0.32
CA SER A 82 21.24 -6.67 -0.55
C SER A 82 20.44 -6.88 0.73
N LEU A 83 20.89 -7.80 1.61
CA LEU A 83 20.30 -7.95 2.94
C LEU A 83 20.39 -6.65 3.75
N ASP A 84 21.58 -6.05 3.87
CA ASP A 84 21.80 -4.83 4.65
C ASP A 84 20.98 -3.64 4.14
N GLU A 85 20.75 -3.53 2.83
CA GLU A 85 19.89 -2.50 2.21
C GLU A 85 18.40 -2.70 2.52
N ASN A 86 17.97 -3.92 2.84
CA ASN A 86 16.57 -4.29 3.10
C ASN A 86 16.25 -4.52 4.59
N ILE A 87 17.21 -4.33 5.50
CA ILE A 87 16.99 -4.39 6.95
C ILE A 87 16.52 -3.02 7.45
N TYR A 88 15.23 -2.92 7.80
CA TYR A 88 14.66 -1.73 8.41
C TYR A 88 13.45 -2.05 9.30
N VAL A 89 13.18 -1.17 10.26
CA VAL A 89 11.93 -1.21 11.05
C VAL A 89 10.90 -0.36 10.34
N ARG A 90 9.80 -0.98 9.92
CA ARG A 90 8.68 -0.27 9.28
C ARG A 90 7.76 0.29 10.35
N ILE A 91 7.68 1.62 10.40
CA ILE A 91 6.74 2.33 11.27
C ILE A 91 5.54 2.80 10.44
N LYS A 92 4.36 2.24 10.69
CA LYS A 92 3.11 2.75 10.10
C LYS A 92 2.64 3.97 10.89
N CYS A 93 2.82 5.16 10.33
CA CYS A 93 2.44 6.42 10.97
C CYS A 93 1.00 6.89 10.66
N GLY A 94 0.21 6.11 9.92
CA GLY A 94 -1.18 6.43 9.61
C GLY A 94 -1.65 5.83 8.28
N SER A 95 -2.95 5.95 8.04
CA SER A 95 -3.59 5.60 6.77
C SER A 95 -4.54 6.72 6.36
N PHE A 96 -4.57 7.07 5.08
CA PHE A 96 -5.53 8.02 4.55
C PHE A 96 -6.72 7.28 3.95
N SER A 97 -7.93 7.70 4.33
CA SER A 97 -9.14 7.25 3.65
C SER A 97 -9.28 8.00 2.33
N TYR A 98 -9.28 7.29 1.21
CA TYR A 98 -9.48 7.91 -0.11
C TYR A 98 -10.83 8.65 -0.19
N ALA A 99 -11.84 8.20 0.56
CA ALA A 99 -13.14 8.86 0.65
C ALA A 99 -13.10 10.19 1.43
N GLU A 100 -12.13 10.37 2.31
CA GLU A 100 -12.01 11.60 3.12
C GLU A 100 -11.13 12.65 2.44
N ILE A 101 -10.21 12.24 1.56
CA ILE A 101 -9.34 13.13 0.79
C ILE A 101 -10.16 14.29 0.14
N PRO A 102 -11.27 14.04 -0.58
CA PRO A 102 -12.05 15.11 -1.20
C PRO A 102 -12.72 16.09 -0.22
N LEU A 103 -12.88 15.74 1.06
CA LEU A 103 -13.48 16.62 2.08
C LEU A 103 -12.53 17.76 2.48
N GLU A 104 -11.22 17.54 2.36
CA GLU A 104 -10.18 18.52 2.71
C GLU A 104 -9.87 19.51 1.57
N PHE A 105 -10.32 19.23 0.34
CA PHE A 105 -10.12 20.15 -0.78
C PHE A 105 -11.27 21.14 -0.91
N GLN A 106 -10.93 22.42 -1.06
CA GLN A 106 -11.90 23.47 -1.33
C GLN A 106 -12.63 23.29 -2.68
N TYR A 107 -11.98 22.63 -3.65
CA TYR A 107 -12.52 22.43 -4.99
C TYR A 107 -12.27 20.99 -5.49
N ILE A 108 -13.35 20.27 -5.76
CA ILE A 108 -13.33 18.95 -6.40
C ILE A 108 -13.54 19.15 -7.91
N MET A 109 -12.49 18.94 -8.72
CA MET A 109 -12.50 19.29 -10.15
C MET A 109 -13.28 18.34 -11.07
N GLY A 110 -13.89 17.28 -10.51
CA GLY A 110 -14.88 16.47 -11.22
C GLY A 110 -14.71 14.96 -10.99
N VAL A 111 -15.84 14.26 -10.94
CA VAL A 111 -15.92 12.81 -11.07
C VAL A 111 -16.60 12.52 -12.41
N THR A 112 -15.94 11.81 -13.32
CA THR A 112 -16.48 11.56 -14.67
C THR A 112 -16.60 10.07 -14.93
N GLY A 113 -17.75 9.63 -15.44
CA GLY A 113 -18.00 8.25 -15.86
C GLY A 113 -19.43 7.78 -15.62
N THR A 114 -19.94 7.88 -14.39
CA THR A 114 -21.12 7.08 -13.97
C THR A 114 -22.15 7.83 -13.13
N LEU A 115 -22.11 9.17 -13.08
CA LEU A 115 -23.10 9.98 -12.34
C LEU A 115 -24.56 9.76 -12.81
N LYS A 116 -24.76 9.27 -14.04
CA LYS A 116 -26.09 9.01 -14.62
C LYS A 116 -26.72 7.71 -14.16
N THR A 117 -25.93 6.75 -13.67
CA THR A 117 -26.42 5.42 -13.22
C THR A 117 -26.46 5.28 -11.71
N LEU A 118 -26.14 6.35 -10.97
CA LEU A 118 -26.19 6.34 -9.51
C LEU A 118 -27.63 6.23 -9.03
N SER A 119 -27.83 5.33 -8.08
CA SER A 119 -29.08 5.19 -7.33
C SER A 119 -29.34 6.43 -6.46
N ASP A 120 -30.61 6.66 -6.09
CA ASP A 120 -31.00 7.77 -5.23
C ASP A 120 -30.20 7.89 -3.91
N PRO A 121 -29.87 6.79 -3.18
CA PRO A 121 -29.02 6.90 -1.99
C PRO A 121 -27.58 7.34 -2.31
N GLU A 122 -26.98 6.87 -3.40
CA GLU A 122 -25.62 7.27 -3.78
C GLU A 122 -25.56 8.75 -4.20
N ARG A 123 -26.59 9.22 -4.93
CA ARG A 123 -26.73 10.64 -5.28
C ARG A 123 -26.85 11.52 -4.03
N LYS A 124 -27.56 11.05 -3.00
CA LYS A 124 -27.68 11.76 -1.73
C LYS A 124 -26.33 11.89 -1.02
N VAL A 125 -25.53 10.83 -0.97
CA VAL A 125 -24.18 10.86 -0.37
C VAL A 125 -23.27 11.84 -1.11
N ILE A 126 -23.28 11.87 -2.45
CA ILE A 126 -22.46 12.81 -3.24
C ILE A 126 -22.85 14.27 -2.96
N GLN A 127 -24.15 14.56 -2.85
CA GLN A 127 -24.63 15.91 -2.60
C GLN A 127 -24.40 16.36 -1.15
N SER A 128 -24.66 15.48 -0.18
CA SER A 128 -24.62 15.86 1.24
C SER A 128 -23.22 15.78 1.85
N VAL A 129 -22.42 14.78 1.46
CA VAL A 129 -21.09 14.53 2.05
C VAL A 129 -20.01 15.24 1.24
N TYR A 130 -20.00 15.05 -0.08
CA TYR A 130 -18.95 15.60 -0.96
C TYR A 130 -19.26 17.00 -1.50
N LYS A 131 -20.46 17.55 -1.23
CA LYS A 131 -20.92 18.88 -1.67
C LYS A 131 -20.80 19.12 -3.18
N ILE A 132 -20.79 18.05 -3.98
CA ILE A 132 -20.74 18.13 -5.44
C ILE A 132 -22.17 18.39 -5.94
N SER A 133 -22.46 19.64 -6.25
CA SER A 133 -23.81 20.10 -6.66
C SER A 133 -23.92 20.42 -8.14
N LYS A 134 -22.79 20.65 -8.83
CA LYS A 134 -22.76 21.00 -10.25
C LYS A 134 -22.52 19.78 -11.12
N ASN A 135 -23.52 19.44 -11.92
CA ASN A 135 -23.42 18.41 -12.95
C ASN A 135 -23.18 19.08 -14.30
N THR A 136 -21.96 18.95 -14.83
CA THR A 136 -21.67 19.33 -16.23
C THR A 136 -21.77 18.07 -17.08
N LYS A 137 -22.70 18.06 -18.03
CA LYS A 137 -22.77 16.98 -19.02
C LYS A 137 -21.62 17.20 -20.02
N THR A 138 -20.60 16.36 -19.97
CA THR A 138 -19.65 16.26 -21.07
C THR A 138 -20.42 15.75 -22.30
N ALA A 139 -20.35 16.49 -23.41
CA ALA A 139 -20.86 16.01 -24.68
C ALA A 139 -20.10 14.71 -25.01
N ARG A 140 -20.83 13.61 -25.22
CA ARG A 140 -20.26 12.45 -25.90
C ARG A 140 -19.90 12.93 -27.31
N PHE A 141 -18.70 12.59 -27.77
CA PHE A 141 -18.42 12.64 -29.20
C PHE A 141 -19.51 11.81 -29.92
N PRO A 142 -20.10 12.30 -31.03
CA PRO A 142 -21.13 11.56 -31.74
C PRO A 142 -20.59 10.18 -32.15
N ASP A 143 -21.35 9.13 -31.85
CA ASP A 143 -21.07 7.74 -32.23
C ASP A 143 -21.30 7.49 -33.74
N ASP A 144 -21.22 8.51 -34.60
CA ASP A 144 -21.46 8.41 -36.04
C ASP A 144 -20.14 8.39 -36.82
N PHE A 145 -19.40 7.28 -36.69
CA PHE A 145 -18.49 6.83 -37.75
C PHE A 145 -19.21 5.75 -38.56
N PRO A 146 -19.47 5.94 -39.87
CA PRO A 146 -20.08 4.90 -40.68
C PRO A 146 -19.08 3.75 -40.86
N THR A 147 -19.33 2.62 -40.20
CA THR A 147 -18.73 1.33 -40.55
C THR A 147 -19.36 0.82 -41.84
N ASN A 148 -18.85 1.29 -42.97
CA ASN A 148 -18.94 0.56 -44.23
C ASN A 148 -17.53 0.08 -44.60
N LEU A 149 -17.21 -1.15 -44.18
CA LEU A 149 -16.16 -1.97 -44.76
C LEU A 149 -16.76 -3.35 -45.01
N SER A 150 -16.69 -3.74 -46.29
CA SER A 150 -17.04 -5.00 -46.97
C SER A 150 -18.49 -5.45 -46.95
#